data_AF-A0A9D4LC72-F1
#
_entry.id   AF-A0A9D4LC72-F1
#
_cell.length_a   1.000
_cell.length_b   1.000
_cell.length_c   1.000
_cell.angle_alpha   90.00
_cell.angle_beta   90.00
_cell.angle_gamma   90.00
#
_symmetry.space_group_name_H-M   'P 1'
#
loop_
_entity.id
_entity.type
_entity.pdbx_description
1 polymer ?
#
loop_
_entity_poly.entity_id
_entity_poly.type
_entity_poly.pdbx_seq_one_letter_code
_entity_poly.pdbx_strand_id
1 'polypeptide(L)'
;MPETSLVDKAIVDAINREANNEAHFACLLLPHVFQELFGIDKLRLLFNWNGAARKQVLDASRKAYIENMTKFFYPDARSMSGWTAVVLRINERLRRKEKKNQQGTERLLEEGLGQLSFFNM
;
A
#
# COMPACT_ATOMS: atom_id res chain seq x y z
N MET A 1 17.58 4.02 -14.23
CA MET A 1 16.99 3.05 -13.30
C MET A 1 18.06 2.02 -12.95
N PRO A 2 18.15 1.53 -11.70
CA PRO A 2 19.04 0.44 -11.34
C PRO A 2 18.66 -0.86 -12.08
N GLU A 3 19.67 -1.66 -12.41
CA GLU A 3 19.62 -2.72 -13.43
C GLU A 3 18.85 -3.99 -13.01
N THR A 4 18.45 -4.12 -11.74
CA THR A 4 17.61 -5.24 -11.25
C THR A 4 16.21 -4.72 -10.92
N SER A 5 15.26 -4.83 -11.86
CA SER A 5 13.89 -4.34 -11.64
C SER A 5 12.99 -5.42 -11.05
N LEU A 6 12.50 -5.19 -9.82
CA LEU A 6 11.48 -6.04 -9.18
C LEU A 6 10.06 -5.74 -9.70
N VAL A 7 9.87 -4.54 -10.22
CA VAL A 7 8.61 -4.04 -10.78
C VAL A 7 8.88 -3.59 -12.20
N ASP A 8 7.91 -3.80 -13.09
CA ASP A 8 7.97 -3.32 -14.47
C ASP A 8 8.18 -1.79 -14.50
N LYS A 9 9.10 -1.34 -15.35
CA LYS A 9 9.39 0.08 -15.54
C LYS A 9 8.12 0.90 -15.85
N ALA A 10 7.21 0.38 -16.66
CA ALA A 10 5.98 1.08 -17.02
C ALA A 10 5.09 1.34 -15.79
N ILE A 11 5.05 0.39 -14.85
CA ILE A 11 4.33 0.53 -13.58
C ILE A 11 5.01 1.58 -12.71
N VAL A 12 6.34 1.53 -12.58
CA VAL A 12 7.09 2.51 -11.78
C VAL A 12 6.91 3.93 -12.34
N ASP A 13 6.97 4.10 -13.66
CA ASP A 13 6.75 5.39 -14.32
C ASP A 13 5.30 5.89 -14.10
N ALA A 14 4.31 5.01 -14.12
CA ALA A 14 2.92 5.35 -13.81
C ALA A 14 2.77 5.82 -12.35
N ILE A 15 3.35 5.08 -11.40
CA ILE A 15 3.36 5.45 -9.98
C ILE A 15 4.02 6.81 -9.76
N ASN A 16 5.15 7.07 -10.42
CA ASN A 16 5.84 8.35 -10.32
C ASN A 16 5.00 9.53 -10.83
N ARG A 17 4.20 9.32 -11.88
CA ARG A 17 3.27 10.34 -12.39
C ARG A 17 2.10 10.60 -11.44
N GLU A 18 1.66 9.60 -10.68
CA GLU A 18 0.57 9.72 -9.72
C GLU A 18 1.02 10.31 -8.38
N ALA A 19 2.24 10.00 -7.95
CA ALA A 19 2.76 10.41 -6.66
C ALA A 19 3.11 11.90 -6.62
N ASN A 20 2.71 12.56 -5.52
CA ASN A 20 2.95 13.99 -5.30
C ASN A 20 4.05 14.29 -4.26
N ASN A 21 4.64 13.26 -3.65
CA ASN A 21 5.82 13.32 -2.79
C ASN A 21 6.44 11.92 -2.62
N GLU A 22 7.61 11.86 -2.02
CA GLU A 22 8.41 10.66 -1.78
C GLU A 22 7.68 9.59 -0.96
N ALA A 23 6.89 10.00 0.03
CA ALA A 23 6.18 9.09 0.92
C ALA A 23 4.96 8.47 0.22
N HIS A 24 4.27 9.25 -0.62
CA HIS A 24 3.18 8.78 -1.46
C HIS A 24 3.69 7.79 -2.50
N PHE A 25 4.79 8.13 -3.20
CA PHE A 25 5.45 7.24 -4.15
C PHE A 25 5.80 5.89 -3.52
N ALA A 26 6.47 5.90 -2.36
CA ALA A 26 6.86 4.66 -1.69
C ALA A 26 5.66 3.82 -1.27
N CYS A 27 4.55 4.45 -0.84
CA CYS A 27 3.32 3.74 -0.48
C CYS A 27 2.59 3.12 -1.67
N LEU A 28 2.63 3.76 -2.84
CA LEU A 28 2.08 3.22 -4.09
C LEU A 28 2.94 2.07 -4.63
N LEU A 29 4.26 2.16 -4.48
CA LEU A 29 5.18 1.10 -4.91
C LEU A 29 5.12 -0.15 -4.01
N LEU A 30 4.88 0.04 -2.71
CA LEU A 30 4.83 -1.02 -1.70
C LEU A 30 3.95 -2.25 -2.04
N PRO A 31 2.74 -2.15 -2.60
CA PRO A 31 1.95 -3.30 -3.01
C PRO A 31 2.47 -4.02 -4.27
N HIS A 32 3.18 -3.34 -5.18
CA HIS A 32 3.84 -4.00 -6.33
C HIS A 32 5.12 -4.71 -5.88
N VAL A 33 5.84 -4.00 -5.00
CA VAL A 33 6.69 -4.46 -3.89
C VAL A 33 6.41 -5.87 -3.40
N PHE A 34 5.40 -5.91 -2.52
CA PHE A 34 5.04 -6.96 -1.57
C PHE A 34 3.60 -7.41 -1.80
N GLN A 35 3.29 -7.90 -3.00
CA GLN A 35 1.94 -8.26 -3.42
C GLN A 35 1.25 -9.20 -2.42
N GLU A 36 2.00 -10.19 -1.92
CA GLU A 36 1.51 -11.17 -0.96
C GLU A 36 1.04 -10.55 0.37
N LEU A 37 1.54 -9.37 0.74
CA LEU A 37 1.14 -8.68 1.97
C LEU A 37 -0.22 -7.97 1.87
N PHE A 38 -0.65 -7.65 0.65
CA PHE A 38 -1.88 -6.90 0.37
C PHE A 38 -3.04 -7.77 -0.09
N GLY A 39 -2.88 -9.10 -0.08
CA GLY A 39 -3.94 -10.06 -0.36
C GLY A 39 -5.04 -10.14 0.70
N ILE A 40 -5.96 -11.09 0.50
CA ILE A 40 -7.15 -11.32 1.33
C ILE A 40 -6.80 -11.56 2.82
N ASP A 41 -5.68 -12.24 3.07
CA ASP A 41 -5.20 -12.55 4.43
C ASP A 41 -4.60 -11.34 5.17
N LYS A 42 -4.38 -10.23 4.45
CA LYS A 42 -3.89 -8.96 5.01
C LYS A 42 -2.61 -9.11 5.82
N LEU A 43 -1.69 -9.96 5.35
CA LEU A 43 -0.41 -10.25 6.03
C LEU A 43 0.38 -8.99 6.37
N ARG A 44 0.24 -7.89 5.60
CA ARG A 44 0.83 -6.57 5.90
C ARG A 44 0.69 -6.12 7.36
N LEU A 45 -0.38 -6.53 8.05
CA LEU A 45 -0.63 -6.14 9.45
C LEU A 45 0.43 -6.70 10.41
N LEU A 46 1.07 -7.81 10.04
CA LEU A 46 2.12 -8.49 10.78
C LEU A 46 3.51 -7.88 10.55
N PHE A 47 3.66 -6.99 9.58
CA PHE A 47 4.95 -6.43 9.17
C PHE A 47 5.08 -4.94 9.50
N ASN A 48 6.32 -4.48 9.63
CA ASN A 48 6.70 -3.08 9.50
C ASN A 48 8.10 -2.95 8.89
N TRP A 49 8.51 -1.71 8.63
CA TRP A 49 9.80 -1.43 7.99
C TRP A 49 11.00 -1.98 8.76
N ASN A 50 11.00 -1.95 10.09
CA ASN A 50 12.19 -2.21 10.94
C ASN A 50 12.09 -3.45 11.84
N GLY A 51 11.00 -4.23 11.79
CA GLY A 51 10.73 -5.33 12.72
C GLY A 51 10.38 -4.90 14.16
N ALA A 52 9.96 -3.65 14.37
CA ALA A 52 9.67 -3.14 15.71
C ALA A 52 8.34 -3.69 16.28
N ALA A 53 8.14 -3.61 17.60
CA ALA A 53 6.87 -3.91 18.27
C ALA A 53 6.28 -5.30 17.95
N ARG A 54 7.13 -6.35 17.98
CA ARG A 54 6.77 -7.76 17.69
C ARG A 54 6.27 -8.02 16.26
N LYS A 55 6.45 -7.07 15.35
CA LYS A 55 6.16 -7.27 13.94
C LYS A 55 7.36 -7.84 13.20
N GLN A 56 7.11 -8.55 12.12
CA GLN A 56 8.14 -9.01 11.20
C GLN A 56 8.72 -7.83 10.42
N VAL A 57 10.02 -7.90 10.12
CA VAL A 57 10.70 -6.94 9.26
C VAL A 57 10.42 -7.28 7.79
N LEU A 58 10.22 -6.27 6.95
CA LEU A 58 10.15 -6.50 5.50
C LEU A 58 11.47 -7.04 4.94
N ASP A 59 11.39 -7.85 3.89
CA ASP A 59 12.57 -8.39 3.18
C ASP A 59 13.57 -7.28 2.81
N ALA A 60 14.84 -7.50 3.13
CA ALA A 60 15.86 -6.45 3.05
C ALA A 60 16.14 -6.00 1.61
N SER A 61 16.19 -6.94 0.66
CA SER A 61 16.44 -6.65 -0.75
C SER A 61 15.29 -5.86 -1.37
N ARG A 62 14.05 -6.24 -1.06
CA ARG A 62 12.85 -5.54 -1.51
C ARG A 62 12.70 -4.15 -0.87
N LYS A 63 13.07 -3.99 0.41
CA LYS A 63 13.16 -2.66 1.05
C LYS A 63 14.17 -1.77 0.33
N ALA A 64 15.37 -2.29 0.06
CA ALA A 64 16.42 -1.54 -0.63
C ALA A 64 15.96 -1.07 -2.02
N TYR A 65 15.18 -1.91 -2.73
CA TYR A 65 14.59 -1.49 -4.01
C TYR A 65 13.62 -0.30 -3.85
N ILE A 66 12.69 -0.35 -2.89
CA ILE A 66 11.78 0.78 -2.62
C ILE A 66 12.60 2.04 -2.28
N GLU A 67 13.58 1.92 -1.38
CA GLU A 67 14.43 3.03 -0.95
C GLU A 67 15.19 3.65 -2.12
N ASN A 68 15.82 2.83 -2.96
CA ASN A 68 16.56 3.28 -4.13
C ASN A 68 15.65 3.94 -5.17
N MET A 69 14.45 3.41 -5.41
CA MET A 69 13.47 4.02 -6.30
C MET A 69 13.00 5.37 -5.79
N THR A 70 12.64 5.44 -4.51
CA THR A 70 12.22 6.70 -3.89
C THR A 70 13.32 7.76 -3.97
N LYS A 71 14.57 7.42 -3.64
CA LYS A 71 15.72 8.36 -3.70
C LYS A 71 16.16 8.73 -5.11
N PHE A 72 15.79 7.92 -6.11
CA PHE A 72 16.04 8.21 -7.52
C PHE A 72 15.07 9.28 -8.03
N PHE A 73 13.76 9.12 -7.79
CA PHE A 73 12.74 10.07 -8.25
C PHE A 73 12.58 11.30 -7.34
N TYR A 74 12.84 11.15 -6.04
CA TYR A 74 12.67 12.20 -5.04
C TYR A 74 13.96 12.37 -4.23
N PRO A 75 14.88 13.25 -4.66
CA PRO A 75 16.17 13.45 -4.00
C PRO A 75 16.09 13.83 -2.52
N ASP A 76 15.01 14.49 -2.08
CA ASP A 76 14.80 14.89 -0.68
C ASP A 76 14.75 13.69 0.28
N ALA A 77 14.35 12.52 -0.22
CA ALA A 77 14.36 11.26 0.51
C ALA A 77 15.79 10.74 0.82
N ARG A 78 16.84 11.39 0.32
CA ARG A 78 18.23 11.08 0.68
C ARG A 78 18.60 11.66 2.05
N SER A 79 17.89 12.68 2.51
CA SER A 79 18.05 13.22 3.85
C SER A 79 17.51 12.26 4.91
N MET A 80 18.09 12.28 6.12
CA MET A 80 17.61 11.45 7.23
C MET A 80 16.16 11.76 7.60
N SER A 81 15.79 13.04 7.62
CA SER A 81 14.43 13.50 7.94
C SER A 81 13.42 13.10 6.87
N GLY A 82 13.74 13.32 5.59
CA GLY A 82 12.89 12.91 4.48
C GLY A 82 12.67 11.40 4.46
N TRP A 83 13.75 10.63 4.61
CA TRP A 83 13.63 9.17 4.67
C TRP A 83 12.82 8.69 5.89
N THR A 84 13.01 9.31 7.05
CA THR A 84 12.22 9.00 8.25
C THR A 84 10.73 9.23 8.00
N ALA A 85 10.34 10.32 7.34
CA ALA A 85 8.96 10.61 7.00
C ALA A 85 8.36 9.56 6.04
N VAL A 86 9.14 9.11 5.04
CA VAL A 86 8.75 8.01 4.14
C VAL A 86 8.46 6.73 4.93
N VAL A 87 9.38 6.32 5.80
CA VAL A 87 9.25 5.10 6.61
C VAL A 87 8.02 5.15 7.52
N LEU A 88 7.75 6.31 8.15
CA LEU A 88 6.55 6.50 8.96
C LEU A 88 5.27 6.29 8.14
N ARG A 89 5.22 6.80 6.90
CA ARG A 89 4.06 6.65 6.02
C ARG A 89 3.88 5.22 5.56
N ILE A 90 4.96 4.51 5.23
CA ILE A 90 4.93 3.08 4.90
C ILE A 90 4.37 2.28 6.07
N ASN A 91 4.87 2.51 7.29
CA ASN A 91 4.38 1.82 8.49
C ASN A 91 2.90 2.09 8.76
N GLU A 92 2.44 3.32 8.54
CA GLU A 92 1.03 3.67 8.61
C GLU A 92 0.20 2.89 7.56
N ARG A 93 0.70 2.77 6.32
CA ARG A 93 0.03 1.99 5.26
C ARG A 93 -0.07 0.50 5.61
N LEU A 94 0.97 -0.08 6.21
CA LEU A 94 1.01 -1.47 6.68
C LEU A 94 0.07 -1.71 7.87
N ARG A 95 -0.20 -0.69 8.69
CA ARG A 95 -1.10 -0.80 9.86
C ARG A 95 -2.58 -0.58 9.53
N ARG A 96 -2.90 0.17 8.47
CA ARG A 96 -4.30 0.50 8.11
C ARG A 96 -5.10 -0.75 7.75
N LYS A 97 -6.09 -1.05 8.57
CA LYS A 97 -7.21 -1.94 8.21
C LYS A 97 -8.04 -1.24 7.14
N GLU A 98 -8.43 -1.93 6.08
CA GLU A 98 -9.44 -1.40 5.16
C GLU A 98 -10.71 -1.09 5.95
N LYS A 99 -11.29 0.08 5.67
CA LYS A 99 -12.64 0.37 6.16
C LYS A 99 -13.56 -0.67 5.52
N LYS A 100 -14.32 -1.41 6.33
CA LYS A 100 -15.46 -2.17 5.81
C LYS A 100 -16.41 -1.12 5.22
N ASN A 101 -16.54 -1.05 3.90
CA ASN A 101 -17.63 -0.29 3.28
C ASN A 101 -18.94 -1.01 3.61
N GLN A 102 -19.48 -0.80 4.82
CA GLN A 102 -20.79 -1.31 5.21
C GLN A 102 -21.94 -0.61 4.46
N GLN A 103 -21.68 0.52 3.80
CA GLN A 103 -22.69 1.31 3.09
C GLN A 103 -23.15 0.77 1.73
N GLY A 104 -22.49 -0.26 1.19
CA GLY A 104 -22.87 -0.90 -0.07
C GLY A 104 -23.65 -2.20 0.11
N THR A 105 -23.36 -2.96 1.17
CA THR A 105 -23.99 -4.27 1.40
C THR A 105 -25.37 -4.16 2.03
N GLU A 106 -25.60 -3.20 2.95
CA GLU A 106 -26.94 -2.97 3.52
C GLU A 106 -27.93 -2.46 2.47
N ARG A 107 -27.51 -1.57 1.56
CA ARG A 107 -28.39 -1.06 0.49
C ARG A 107 -28.85 -2.15 -0.47
N LEU A 108 -27.97 -3.06 -0.85
CA LEU A 108 -28.31 -4.18 -1.73
C LEU A 108 -29.23 -5.21 -1.05
N LEU A 109 -29.14 -5.37 0.28
CA LEU A 109 -30.03 -6.23 1.05
C LEU A 109 -31.42 -5.59 1.20
N GLU A 110 -31.52 -4.29 1.43
CA GLU A 110 -32.81 -3.59 1.49
C GLU A 110 -33.50 -3.49 0.13
N GLU A 111 -32.77 -3.23 -0.95
CA GLU A 111 -33.33 -3.22 -2.31
C GLU A 111 -33.80 -4.61 -2.76
N GLY A 112 -33.12 -5.68 -2.34
CA GLY A 112 -33.52 -7.06 -2.63
C GLY A 112 -34.77 -7.52 -1.86
N LEU A 113 -34.93 -7.09 -0.61
CA LEU A 113 -36.12 -7.41 0.21
C LEU A 113 -37.34 -6.57 -0.20
N GLY A 114 -37.12 -5.34 -0.68
CA GLY A 114 -38.19 -4.46 -1.18
C GLY A 114 -38.87 -4.97 -2.45
N GLN A 115 -38.20 -5.79 -3.28
CA GLN A 115 -38.82 -6.41 -4.46
C GLN A 115 -39.68 -7.64 -4.12
N LEU A 116 -39.36 -8.34 -3.03
CA LEU A 116 -40.11 -9.52 -2.60
C LEU A 116 -41.44 -9.16 -1.91
N SER A 117 -41.59 -7.93 -1.39
CA SER A 117 -42.84 -7.45 -0.79
C SER A 117 -43.91 -7.04 -1.80
N PHE A 118 -43.54 -6.75 -3.06
CA PHE A 118 -44.52 -6.37 -4.11
C PHE A 118 -45.13 -7.57 -4.85
N PHE A 119 -44.63 -8.79 -4.63
CA PHE A 119 -45.12 -9.99 -5.30
C PHE A 119 -46.11 -10.82 -4.47
N ASN A 120 -46.47 -10.34 -3.27
CA ASN A 120 -47.51 -10.90 -2.41
C ASN A 120 -48.53 -9.81 -2.06
N MET A 121 -49.38 -9.44 -3.03
CA MET A 121 -50.66 -8.80 -2.76
C MET A 121 -51.65 -9.10 -3.88
#